data_AF-A0A258BSU4-F1
#
_entry.id   AF-A0A258BSU4-F1
#
_cell.length_a   1.000
_cell.length_b   1.000
_cell.length_c   1.000
_cell.angle_alpha   90.00
_cell.angle_beta   90.00
_cell.angle_gamma   90.00
#
_symmetry.space_group_name_H-M   'P 1'
#
loop_
_entity.id
_entity.type
_entity.pdbx_description
1 polymer ?
#
loop_
_entity_poly.entity_id
_entity_poly.type
_entity_poly.pdbx_seq_one_letter_code
_entity_poly.pdbx_strand_id
1 'polypeptide(L)'
;MLAVGSMGTSALSFLASTPNAKAAETKGFYMGEMVPGNTYEWGNCTYWAYAMRVWAGNPIGKWWGNANTWDDSARNEEYVVNHTPAVGAVFQTDEGEWGHVAYVIKVDAATGEWTISEMNAPNLNVVSQRTFSKQSAAYYTFIHDKKGAPTWTPQPISNTLLPTGN
;
A
#
# COMPACT_ATOMS: atom_id res chain seq x y z
N MET A 1 -23.90 16.41 -35.92
CA MET A 1 -24.36 16.26 -34.52
C MET A 1 -23.69 15.03 -33.94
N LEU A 2 -22.76 15.20 -33.00
CA LEU A 2 -22.24 14.10 -32.19
C LEU A 2 -23.35 13.71 -31.20
N ALA A 3 -23.87 12.50 -31.32
CA ALA A 3 -24.81 11.95 -30.36
C ALA A 3 -24.04 11.67 -29.06
N VAL A 4 -24.18 12.55 -28.07
CA VAL A 4 -23.77 12.28 -26.70
C VAL A 4 -24.75 11.24 -26.16
N GLY A 5 -24.38 9.97 -26.24
CA GLY A 5 -25.10 8.90 -25.60
C GLY A 5 -25.19 9.17 -24.10
N SER A 6 -26.41 9.10 -23.57
CA SER A 6 -26.73 9.22 -22.14
C SER A 6 -25.85 8.29 -21.31
N MET A 7 -24.73 8.82 -20.81
CA MET A 7 -24.00 8.17 -19.74
C MET A 7 -24.85 8.30 -18.49
N GLY A 8 -25.50 7.21 -18.10
CA GLY A 8 -26.34 7.15 -16.90
C GLY A 8 -25.58 7.68 -15.68
N THR A 9 -26.32 8.14 -14.68
CA THR A 9 -25.80 8.68 -13.41
C THR A 9 -24.74 7.78 -12.76
N SER A 10 -24.78 6.47 -13.00
CA SER A 10 -23.76 5.50 -12.56
C SER A 10 -22.38 5.70 -13.20
N ALA A 11 -22.30 6.05 -14.49
CA ALA A 11 -21.02 6.31 -15.17
C ALA A 11 -20.45 7.67 -14.76
N LEU A 12 -21.32 8.67 -14.56
CA LEU A 12 -20.92 9.96 -13.99
C LEU A 12 -20.45 9.83 -12.54
N SER A 13 -21.12 9.01 -11.72
CA SER A 13 -20.69 8.70 -10.35
C SER A 13 -19.37 7.90 -10.32
N PHE A 14 -19.18 6.99 -11.28
CA PHE A 14 -17.92 6.26 -11.47
C PHE A 14 -16.74 7.18 -11.82
N LEU A 15 -16.96 8.17 -12.70
CA LEU A 15 -15.97 9.20 -13.05
C LEU A 15 -15.78 10.25 -11.94
N ALA A 16 -16.81 10.49 -11.13
CA ALA A 16 -16.77 11.43 -10.01
C ALA A 16 -16.13 10.85 -8.73
N SER A 17 -15.87 9.54 -8.67
CA SER A 17 -15.16 8.94 -7.53
C SER A 17 -13.65 9.16 -7.67
N THR A 18 -13.07 10.00 -6.81
CA THR A 18 -11.61 10.14 -6.68
C THR A 18 -11.00 8.76 -6.41
N PRO A 19 -10.07 8.29 -7.26
CA PRO A 19 -9.43 7.00 -7.05
C PRO A 19 -8.70 6.96 -5.70
N ASN A 20 -9.08 6.03 -4.83
CA ASN A 20 -8.50 5.83 -3.51
C ASN A 20 -8.21 4.34 -3.26
N ALA A 21 -7.42 4.04 -2.24
CA ALA A 21 -7.02 2.66 -1.92
C ALA A 21 -8.22 1.74 -1.71
N LYS A 22 -9.25 2.23 -1.00
CA LYS A 22 -10.47 1.45 -0.72
C LYS A 22 -11.21 1.06 -2.01
N ALA A 23 -11.29 1.96 -2.98
CA ALA A 23 -11.88 1.69 -4.28
C ALA A 23 -11.04 0.67 -5.07
N ALA A 24 -9.71 0.75 -4.98
CA ALA A 24 -8.83 -0.19 -5.65
C ALA A 24 -8.94 -1.60 -5.05
N GLU A 25 -8.98 -1.72 -3.72
CA GLU A 25 -9.21 -2.98 -3.02
C GLU A 25 -10.57 -3.62 -3.36
N THR A 26 -11.58 -2.79 -3.65
CA THR A 26 -12.93 -3.26 -4.01
C THR A 26 -13.03 -3.65 -5.49
N LYS A 27 -12.40 -2.88 -6.38
CA LYS A 27 -12.47 -3.08 -7.84
C LYS A 27 -11.40 -4.04 -8.34
N GLY A 28 -10.36 -4.29 -7.56
CA GLY A 28 -9.24 -5.15 -7.90
C GLY A 28 -8.16 -4.45 -8.74
N PHE A 29 -8.24 -3.13 -8.95
CA PHE A 29 -7.24 -2.38 -9.71
C PHE A 29 -7.27 -0.90 -9.31
N TYR A 30 -6.10 -0.25 -9.34
CA TYR A 30 -5.99 1.18 -9.08
C TYR A 30 -6.12 1.95 -10.40
N MET A 31 -7.06 2.89 -10.48
CA MET A 31 -7.31 3.76 -11.65
C MET A 31 -6.97 5.23 -11.36
N GLY A 32 -6.13 5.47 -10.36
CA GLY A 32 -5.77 6.84 -9.96
C GLY A 32 -4.71 7.48 -10.82
N GLU A 33 -4.44 8.74 -10.51
CA GLU A 33 -3.25 9.40 -11.01
C GLU A 33 -2.00 8.81 -10.34
N MET A 34 -0.86 9.04 -10.97
CA MET A 34 0.43 8.69 -10.39
C MET A 34 0.61 9.45 -9.07
N VAL A 35 1.03 8.75 -8.01
CA VAL A 35 1.34 9.39 -6.73
C VAL A 35 2.60 10.24 -6.92
N PRO A 36 2.52 11.57 -6.73
CA PRO A 36 3.67 12.42 -7.04
C PRO A 36 4.89 12.10 -6.18
N GLY A 37 6.05 12.09 -6.83
CA GLY A 37 7.32 11.73 -6.20
C GLY A 37 7.50 10.24 -5.92
N ASN A 38 6.55 9.38 -6.29
CA ASN A 38 6.73 7.93 -6.31
C ASN A 38 7.66 7.56 -7.47
N THR A 39 8.77 6.91 -7.14
CA THR A 39 9.81 6.51 -8.11
C THR A 39 9.83 5.02 -8.37
N TYR A 40 8.90 4.26 -7.76
CA TYR A 40 8.67 2.87 -8.08
C TYR A 40 7.77 2.75 -9.31
N GLU A 41 7.90 1.65 -10.06
CA GLU A 41 7.18 1.45 -11.31
C GLU A 41 5.71 1.11 -11.06
N TRP A 42 4.80 1.79 -11.78
CA TRP A 42 3.36 1.58 -11.65
C TRP A 42 2.97 0.12 -11.87
N GLY A 43 2.01 -0.37 -11.08
CA GLY A 43 1.49 -1.73 -11.23
C GLY A 43 2.27 -2.77 -10.44
N ASN A 44 3.36 -2.40 -9.76
CA ASN A 44 4.15 -3.27 -8.89
C ASN A 44 3.80 -3.12 -7.40
N CYS A 45 4.18 -4.14 -6.63
CA CYS A 45 3.99 -4.19 -5.18
C CYS A 45 4.65 -3.00 -4.45
N THR A 46 5.86 -2.61 -4.89
CA THR A 46 6.63 -1.48 -4.37
C THR A 46 5.91 -0.14 -4.56
N TYR A 47 5.36 0.09 -5.76
CA TYR A 47 4.55 1.28 -6.03
C TYR A 47 3.35 1.39 -5.10
N TRP A 48 2.62 0.29 -4.93
CA TRP A 48 1.42 0.26 -4.09
C TRP A 48 1.73 0.49 -2.61
N ALA A 49 2.74 -0.21 -2.07
CA ALA A 49 3.15 -0.04 -0.68
C ALA A 49 3.62 1.40 -0.38
N TYR A 50 4.38 2.01 -1.30
CA TYR A 50 4.78 3.41 -1.18
C TYR A 50 3.57 4.36 -1.20
N ALA A 51 2.68 4.19 -2.18
CA ALA A 51 1.47 5.00 -2.32
C ALA A 51 0.62 4.97 -1.04
N MET A 52 0.41 3.78 -0.48
CA MET A 52 -0.32 3.59 0.78
C MET A 52 0.34 4.30 1.96
N ARG A 53 1.67 4.26 2.07
CA ARG A 53 2.43 5.00 3.10
C ARG A 53 2.29 6.52 2.94
N VAL A 54 2.32 7.03 1.71
CA VAL A 54 2.05 8.45 1.42
C VAL A 54 0.64 8.84 1.83
N TRP A 55 -0.38 8.08 1.41
CA TRP A 55 -1.78 8.36 1.71
C TRP A 55 -2.11 8.26 3.20
N ALA A 56 -1.42 7.39 3.92
CA ALA A 56 -1.55 7.28 5.36
C ALA A 56 -0.80 8.40 6.13
N GLY A 57 -0.06 9.27 5.42
CA GLY A 57 0.61 10.45 5.97
C GLY A 57 2.02 10.19 6.53
N ASN A 58 2.64 9.06 6.19
CA ASN A 58 3.97 8.68 6.68
C ASN A 58 4.80 8.01 5.57
N PRO A 59 5.29 8.81 4.60
CA PRO A 59 6.02 8.31 3.45
C PRO A 59 7.32 7.62 3.86
N ILE A 60 7.76 6.68 3.03
CA ILE A 60 9.03 5.95 3.18
C ILE A 60 10.06 6.46 2.17
N GLY A 61 11.28 5.92 2.21
CA GLY A 61 12.30 6.22 1.20
C GLY A 61 11.81 5.82 -0.19
N LYS A 62 12.18 6.61 -1.20
CA LYS A 62 11.72 6.44 -2.59
C LYS A 62 12.69 5.59 -3.45
N TRP A 63 13.89 5.32 -2.93
CA TRP A 63 14.97 4.67 -3.69
C TRP A 63 15.44 3.35 -3.06
N TRP A 64 14.54 2.59 -2.43
CA TRP A 64 14.89 1.31 -1.80
C TRP A 64 15.03 0.14 -2.78
N GLY A 65 14.80 0.36 -4.09
CA GLY A 65 14.94 -0.67 -5.12
C GLY A 65 13.81 -1.69 -5.12
N ASN A 66 14.16 -2.95 -5.36
CA ASN A 66 13.23 -4.08 -5.40
C ASN A 66 12.72 -4.43 -4.00
N ALA A 67 11.63 -5.19 -3.91
CA ALA A 67 11.01 -5.49 -2.62
C ALA A 67 11.94 -6.26 -1.66
N ASN A 68 12.80 -7.13 -2.18
CA ASN A 68 13.84 -7.86 -1.41
C ASN A 68 15.00 -6.99 -0.89
N THR A 69 15.03 -5.69 -1.19
CA THR A 69 16.06 -4.77 -0.66
C THR A 69 15.49 -3.72 0.29
N TRP A 70 14.18 -3.74 0.54
CA TRP A 70 13.50 -2.71 1.33
C TRP A 70 13.83 -2.76 2.81
N ASP A 71 14.00 -3.94 3.39
CA ASP A 71 14.32 -4.07 4.81
C ASP A 71 15.74 -3.57 5.12
N ASP A 72 16.71 -3.89 4.27
CA ASP A 72 18.08 -3.38 4.37
C ASP A 72 18.16 -1.87 4.17
N SER A 73 17.49 -1.35 3.13
CA SER A 73 17.42 0.09 2.88
C SER A 73 16.75 0.84 4.04
N ALA A 74 15.66 0.27 4.59
CA ALA A 74 14.97 0.81 5.74
C ALA A 74 15.85 0.81 7.00
N ARG A 75 16.59 -0.25 7.27
CA ARG A 75 17.57 -0.28 8.38
C ARG A 75 18.64 0.80 8.23
N ASN A 76 19.15 0.99 7.01
CA ASN A 76 20.15 2.03 6.69
C ASN A 76 19.58 3.45 6.87
N GLU A 77 18.30 3.66 6.58
CA GLU A 77 17.58 4.92 6.84
C GLU A 77 16.99 5.03 8.26
N GLU A 78 17.44 4.17 9.18
CA GLU A 78 17.08 4.16 10.60
C GLU A 78 15.59 3.88 10.89
N TYR A 79 14.91 3.10 10.06
CA TYR A 79 13.59 2.57 10.39
C TYR A 79 13.67 1.44 11.42
N VAL A 80 12.59 1.28 12.19
CA VAL A 80 12.38 0.09 13.00
C VAL A 80 11.96 -1.05 12.06
N VAL A 81 12.74 -2.12 12.07
CA VAL A 81 12.55 -3.31 11.23
C VAL A 81 12.56 -4.54 12.13
N ASN A 82 11.46 -5.29 12.15
CA ASN A 82 11.27 -6.45 13.05
C ASN A 82 10.25 -7.45 12.49
N HIS A 83 9.86 -8.45 13.28
CA HIS A 83 8.88 -9.49 12.91
C HIS A 83 7.50 -9.29 13.54
N THR A 84 7.13 -8.06 13.87
CA THR A 84 5.85 -7.73 14.51
C THR A 84 4.95 -6.95 13.55
N PRO A 85 3.77 -7.47 13.18
CA PRO A 85 2.85 -6.73 12.33
C PRO A 85 2.23 -5.56 13.10
N ALA A 86 2.12 -4.41 12.45
CA ALA A 86 1.40 -3.26 12.95
C ALA A 86 0.65 -2.59 11.80
N VAL A 87 -0.53 -2.05 12.07
CA VAL A 87 -1.27 -1.27 11.06
C VAL A 87 -0.38 -0.10 10.62
N GLY A 88 -0.19 0.07 9.31
CA GLY A 88 0.71 1.08 8.75
C GLY A 88 2.13 0.61 8.47
N ALA A 89 2.55 -0.53 9.03
CA ALA A 89 3.82 -1.13 8.68
C ALA A 89 3.80 -1.64 7.22
N VAL A 90 4.97 -1.67 6.61
CA VAL A 90 5.18 -2.37 5.34
C VAL A 90 5.56 -3.82 5.66
N PHE A 91 4.72 -4.77 5.23
CA PHE A 91 5.09 -6.18 5.11
C PHE A 91 6.17 -6.31 4.04
N GLN A 92 7.19 -7.14 4.30
CA GLN A 92 8.28 -7.40 3.38
C GLN A 92 8.73 -8.86 3.47
N THR A 93 9.11 -9.43 2.32
CA THR A 93 9.78 -10.72 2.19
C THR A 93 10.78 -10.70 1.04
N ASP A 94 11.87 -11.46 1.18
CA ASP A 94 12.85 -11.69 0.12
C ASP A 94 12.46 -12.87 -0.78
N GLU A 95 11.34 -13.55 -0.49
CA GLU A 95 10.88 -14.70 -1.26
C GLU A 95 10.53 -14.30 -2.71
N GLY A 96 11.05 -15.08 -3.67
CA GLY A 96 10.95 -14.81 -5.10
C GLY A 96 12.13 -14.01 -5.64
N GLU A 97 12.20 -13.83 -6.97
CA GLU A 97 13.33 -13.15 -7.63
C GLU A 97 13.50 -11.68 -7.19
N TRP A 98 12.38 -11.00 -6.93
CA TRP A 98 12.34 -9.57 -6.61
C TRP A 98 11.87 -9.26 -5.18
N GLY A 99 11.54 -10.30 -4.40
CA GLY A 99 10.83 -10.18 -3.13
C GLY A 99 9.38 -9.73 -3.28
N HIS A 100 8.73 -9.43 -2.15
CA HIS A 100 7.39 -8.84 -2.13
C HIS A 100 7.19 -7.87 -0.97
N VAL A 101 6.48 -6.77 -1.22
CA VAL A 101 6.09 -5.79 -0.20
C VAL A 101 4.62 -5.44 -0.29
N ALA A 102 4.02 -5.16 0.86
CA ALA A 102 2.61 -4.80 0.96
C ALA A 102 2.37 -3.90 2.18
N TYR A 103 1.20 -3.27 2.24
CA TYR A 103 0.84 -2.41 3.37
C TYR A 103 -0.07 -3.15 4.35
N VAL A 104 0.25 -3.15 5.64
CA VAL A 104 -0.60 -3.77 6.67
C VAL A 104 -1.78 -2.85 6.98
N ILE A 105 -2.99 -3.27 6.58
CA ILE A 105 -4.23 -2.50 6.74
C ILE A 105 -4.99 -2.84 8.03
N LYS A 106 -4.75 -4.02 8.62
CA LYS A 106 -5.44 -4.46 9.84
C LYS A 106 -4.56 -5.41 10.64
N VAL A 107 -4.61 -5.29 11.97
CA VAL A 107 -4.17 -6.32 12.92
C VAL A 107 -5.32 -6.51 13.91
N ASP A 108 -5.85 -7.73 14.00
CA ASP A 108 -6.94 -8.07 14.90
C ASP A 108 -6.43 -8.21 16.33
N ALA A 109 -6.95 -7.42 17.27
CA ALA A 109 -6.46 -7.40 18.64
C ALA A 109 -6.82 -8.68 19.43
N ALA A 110 -7.88 -9.40 19.03
CA ALA A 110 -8.33 -10.60 19.73
C ALA A 110 -7.59 -11.85 19.23
N THR A 111 -7.43 -11.99 17.90
CA THR A 111 -6.81 -13.19 17.30
C THR A 111 -5.32 -13.00 17.00
N GLY A 112 -4.88 -11.75 16.76
CA GLY A 112 -3.56 -11.42 16.24
C GLY A 112 -3.39 -11.70 14.74
N GLU A 113 -4.47 -12.05 14.03
CA GLU A 113 -4.46 -12.11 12.57
C GLU A 113 -4.17 -10.74 11.98
N TRP A 114 -3.49 -10.70 10.84
CA TRP A 114 -3.14 -9.46 10.18
C TRP A 114 -3.45 -9.54 8.69
N THR A 115 -3.88 -8.41 8.14
CA THR A 115 -4.31 -8.28 6.75
C THR A 115 -3.46 -7.25 6.03
N ILE A 116 -3.00 -7.61 4.84
CA ILE A 116 -2.29 -6.70 3.93
C ILE A 116 -3.18 -6.28 2.77
N SER A 117 -2.84 -5.12 2.21
CA SER A 117 -3.26 -4.66 0.89
C SER A 117 -2.03 -4.69 -0.02
N GLU A 118 -2.12 -5.44 -1.11
CA GLU A 118 -1.00 -5.73 -2.01
C GLU A 118 -1.38 -5.47 -3.47
N MET A 119 -0.38 -5.24 -4.31
CA MET A 119 -0.54 -5.14 -5.77
C MET A 119 0.43 -6.10 -6.44
N ASN A 120 0.04 -6.64 -7.59
CA ASN A 120 0.84 -7.58 -8.38
C ASN A 120 1.04 -8.95 -7.71
N ALA A 121 0.07 -9.37 -6.89
CA ALA A 121 -0.06 -10.72 -6.34
C ALA A 121 -1.56 -11.02 -6.23
N PRO A 122 -2.22 -11.72 -7.19
CA PRO A 122 -1.71 -12.79 -8.08
C PRO A 122 -1.53 -12.45 -9.58
N ASN A 123 -1.86 -11.24 -10.04
CA ASN A 123 -1.75 -10.81 -11.45
C ASN A 123 -1.25 -9.37 -11.55
N LEU A 124 -0.60 -9.00 -12.66
CA LEU A 124 -0.11 -7.65 -12.91
C LEU A 124 -1.21 -6.59 -12.74
N ASN A 125 -0.88 -5.53 -11.99
CA ASN A 125 -1.76 -4.39 -11.73
C ASN A 125 -3.07 -4.71 -10.97
N VAL A 126 -3.18 -5.92 -10.39
CA VAL A 126 -4.32 -6.28 -9.54
C VAL A 126 -4.01 -5.93 -8.10
N VAL A 127 -4.92 -5.17 -7.47
CA VAL A 127 -4.93 -4.92 -6.03
C VAL A 127 -5.73 -6.03 -5.36
N SER A 128 -5.17 -6.62 -4.31
CA SER A 128 -5.81 -7.69 -3.55
C SER A 128 -5.53 -7.52 -2.05
N GLN A 129 -6.21 -8.32 -1.23
CA GLN A 129 -5.97 -8.40 0.20
C GLN A 129 -5.69 -9.85 0.59
N ARG A 130 -4.80 -10.03 1.57
CA ARG A 130 -4.51 -11.34 2.17
C ARG A 130 -4.47 -11.23 3.67
N THR A 131 -5.11 -12.18 4.34
CA THR A 131 -5.06 -12.32 5.80
C THR A 131 -4.18 -13.50 6.17
N PHE A 132 -3.36 -13.31 7.20
CA PHE A 132 -2.43 -14.30 7.72
C PHE A 132 -2.69 -14.54 9.20
N SER A 133 -2.29 -15.73 9.65
CA SER A 133 -2.28 -16.05 11.07
C SER A 133 -1.26 -15.20 11.84
N LYS A 134 -1.47 -15.05 13.15
CA LYS A 134 -0.51 -14.42 14.06
C LYS A 134 0.89 -15.03 13.94
N GLN A 135 0.96 -16.36 13.88
CA GLN A 135 2.21 -17.12 13.86
C GLN A 135 3.00 -16.88 12.56
N SER A 136 2.31 -16.63 11.45
CA SER A 136 2.96 -16.38 10.16
C SER A 136 3.86 -15.14 10.18
N ALA A 137 3.63 -14.18 11.08
CA ALA A 137 4.46 -12.99 11.20
C ALA A 137 5.95 -13.29 11.44
N ALA A 138 6.28 -14.42 12.07
CA ALA A 138 7.66 -14.81 12.35
C ALA A 138 8.50 -15.08 11.08
N TYR A 139 7.85 -15.27 9.92
CA TYR A 139 8.52 -15.55 8.65
C TYR A 139 8.71 -14.31 7.77
N TYR A 140 8.26 -13.15 8.23
CA TYR A 140 8.24 -11.93 7.43
C TYR A 140 8.83 -10.76 8.18
N THR A 141 9.28 -9.77 7.44
CA THR A 141 9.79 -8.52 8.01
C THR A 141 8.71 -7.44 7.93
N PHE A 142 8.68 -6.59 8.95
CA PHE A 142 7.80 -5.43 9.03
C PHE A 142 8.64 -4.17 9.23
N ILE A 143 8.46 -3.21 8.31
CA ILE A 143 9.12 -1.90 8.34
C ILE A 143 8.12 -0.88 8.91
N HIS A 144 8.46 -0.29 10.04
CA HIS A 144 7.58 0.58 10.82
C HIS A 144 7.90 2.06 10.59
N ASP A 145 8.02 2.83 11.67
CA ASP A 145 8.44 4.22 11.71
C ASP A 145 9.96 4.35 11.81
N LYS A 146 10.47 5.54 11.50
CA LYS A 146 11.86 5.90 11.83
C LYS A 146 12.07 5.81 13.34
N LYS A 147 13.22 5.29 13.75
CA LYS A 147 13.65 5.23 15.15
C LYS A 147 13.60 6.63 15.75
N GLY A 148 12.95 6.77 16.88
CA GLY A 148 12.81 8.06 17.58
C GLY A 148 11.77 9.02 16.97
N ALA A 149 11.09 8.66 15.88
CA ALA A 149 9.97 9.44 15.39
C ALA A 149 8.79 9.43 16.39
N PRO A 150 7.97 10.49 16.43
CA PRO A 150 6.73 10.48 17.21
C PRO A 150 5.81 9.33 16.79
N THR A 151 5.03 8.79 17.72
CA THR A 151 4.03 7.77 17.40
C THR A 151 3.06 8.30 16.35
N TRP A 152 2.97 7.58 15.23
CA TRP A 152 2.08 7.92 14.14
C TRP A 152 0.83 7.03 14.18
N THR A 153 -0.33 7.65 13.91
CA THR A 153 -1.58 6.93 13.69
C THR A 153 -1.92 7.02 12.20
N PRO A 154 -1.99 5.89 11.48
CA PRO A 154 -2.30 5.88 10.05
C PRO A 154 -3.60 6.61 9.73
N GLN A 155 -3.56 7.53 8.77
CA GLN A 155 -4.77 8.18 8.27
C GLN A 155 -5.66 7.19 7.51
N PRO A 156 -7.00 7.35 7.55
CA PRO A 156 -7.89 6.51 6.77
C PRO A 156 -7.59 6.60 5.28
N ILE A 157 -7.22 5.47 4.69
CA ILE A 157 -6.88 5.33 3.26
C ILE A 157 -8.11 5.47 2.33
N SER A 158 -9.30 5.66 2.92
CA SER A 158 -10.57 5.95 2.25
C SER A 158 -10.85 7.44 2.06
N ASN A 159 -9.94 8.33 2.49
CA ASN A 159 -10.20 9.76 2.39
C ASN A 159 -10.31 10.18 0.92
N THR A 160 -11.37 10.88 0.53
CA THR A 160 -11.58 11.35 -0.85
C THR A 160 -10.74 12.57 -1.22
N LEU A 161 -10.00 13.11 -0.24
CA LEU A 161 -9.10 14.25 -0.32
C LEU A 161 -7.62 13.85 -0.41
N LEU A 162 -7.32 12.61 -0.83
CA LEU A 162 -5.92 12.22 -1.04
C LEU A 162 -5.28 13.26 -1.97
N PRO A 163 -4.10 13.79 -1.63
CA PRO A 163 -3.45 14.78 -2.45
C PRO A 163 -3.22 14.19 -3.83
N THR A 164 -4.05 14.59 -4.79
CA THR A 164 -3.68 14.66 -6.19
C THR A 164 -2.59 15.71 -6.19
N GLY A 165 -1.33 15.27 -6.11
CA GLY A 165 -0.25 16.24 -5.91
C GLY A 165 -0.23 17.20 -7.09
N ASN A 166 -0.23 18.49 -6.74
CA ASN A 166 0.01 19.58 -7.68
C ASN A 166 1.45 19.58 -8.17
#